data_AF-A0A967MW07-F1
#
_entry.id   AF-A0A967MW07-F1
#
_cell.length_a   1.000
_cell.length_b   1.000
_cell.length_c   1.000
_cell.angle_alpha   90.00
_cell.angle_beta   90.00
_cell.angle_gamma   90.00
#
_symmetry.space_group_name_H-M   'P 1'
#
loop_
_entity.id
_entity.type
_entity.pdbx_description
1 polymer ?
#
loop_
_entity_poly.entity_id
_entity_poly.type
_entity_poly.pdbx_seq_one_letter_code
_entity_poly.pdbx_strand_id
1 'polypeptide(L)' 'MSAADLLLRMQTRRMHMAIVVDEFGGTDGLVTLEDLVEEIVGDIDDEHDE' A
#
# COMPACT_ATOMS: atom_id res chain seq x y z
N MET A 1 -3.05 11.80 3.65
CA MET A 1 -3.48 10.53 4.25
C MET A 1 -2.21 9.76 4.57
N SER A 2 -2.07 9.16 5.76
CA SER A 2 -0.88 8.37 6.06
C SER A 2 -0.94 6.99 5.39
N ALA A 3 0.20 6.34 5.22
CA ALA A 3 0.27 4.96 4.75
C ALA A 3 -0.56 4.02 5.65
N ALA A 4 -0.51 4.22 6.98
CA ALA A 4 -1.27 3.44 7.95
C ALA A 4 -2.80 3.59 7.79
N ASP A 5 -3.26 4.81 7.52
CA ASP A 5 -4.69 5.04 7.24
C ASP A 5 -5.13 4.36 5.93
N LEU A 6 -4.28 4.38 4.90
CA LEU A 6 -4.56 3.75 3.62
C LEU A 6 -4.58 2.21 3.76
N LEU A 7 -3.61 1.65 4.48
CA LEU A 7 -3.55 0.22 4.81
C LEU A 7 -4.83 -0.25 5.51
N LEU A 8 -5.26 0.46 6.56
CA LEU A 8 -6.49 0.13 7.27
C LEU A 8 -7.72 0.16 6.35
N ARG A 9 -7.81 1.13 5.45
CA ARG A 9 -8.91 1.24 4.47
C ARG A 9 -8.88 0.10 3.46
N MET A 10 -7.71 -0.24 2.94
CA MET A 10 -7.54 -1.33 1.97
C MET A 10 -7.89 -2.69 2.61
N GLN A 11 -7.44 -2.95 3.84
CA GLN A 11 -7.81 -4.16 4.59
C GLN A 11 -9.32 -4.23 4.86
N THR A 12 -9.92 -3.15 5.36
CA THR A 12 -11.36 -3.11 5.68
C THR A 12 -12.22 -3.36 4.44
N ARG A 13 -11.77 -2.88 3.28
CA ARG A 13 -12.48 -3.03 1.99
C ARG A 13 -12.07 -4.27 1.21
N ARG A 14 -11.13 -5.08 1.71
CA ARG A 14 -10.55 -6.25 1.02
C ARG A 14 -10.04 -5.89 -0.39
N MET A 15 -9.35 -4.75 -0.50
CA MET A 15 -8.74 -4.28 -1.75
C MET A 15 -7.23 -4.50 -1.67
N HIS A 16 -6.66 -5.16 -2.69
CA HIS A 16 -5.23 -5.47 -2.74
C HIS A 16 -4.41 -4.45 -3.54
N MET A 17 -5.07 -3.61 -4.34
CA MET A 17 -4.42 -2.62 -5.21
C MET A 17 -5.28 -1.36 -5.28
N ALA A 18 -4.63 -0.20 -5.40
CA ALA A 18 -5.27 1.08 -5.63
C ALA A 18 -4.50 1.90 -6.67
N ILE A 19 -5.22 2.75 -7.39
CA ILE A 19 -4.64 3.73 -8.32
C ILE A 19 -4.50 5.07 -7.60
N VAL A 20 -3.34 5.68 -7.70
CA VAL A 20 -3.06 7.02 -7.17
C VAL A 20 -3.39 8.03 -8.26
N VAL A 21 -4.20 9.02 -7.89
CA VAL A 21 -4.67 10.09 -8.78
C VAL A 21 -4.19 11.44 -8.24
N ASP A 22 -3.70 12.27 -9.14
CA ASP A 22 -3.26 13.65 -8.88
C ASP A 22 -4.45 14.61 -8.73
N GLU A 23 -4.17 15.88 -8.45
CA GLU A 23 -5.19 16.92 -8.26
C GLU A 23 -5.91 17.33 -9.56
N PHE A 24 -5.38 16.97 -10.72
CA PHE A 24 -5.94 17.24 -12.04
C PHE A 24 -6.70 16.03 -12.61
N GLY A 25 -6.76 14.92 -11.85
CA GLY A 25 -7.41 13.67 -12.25
C GLY A 25 -6.55 12.78 -13.16
N GLY A 26 -5.26 13.08 -13.29
CA GLY A 26 -4.27 12.23 -13.91
C GLY A 26 -3.84 11.09 -12.98
N THR A 27 -3.37 9.99 -13.55
CA THR A 27 -2.83 8.87 -12.78
C THR A 27 -1.37 9.12 -12.44
N ASP A 28 -1.06 9.22 -11.14
CA ASP A 28 0.31 9.33 -10.63
C ASP A 28 0.98 7.95 -10.48
N GLY A 29 0.19 6.90 -10.27
CA GLY A 29 0.73 5.54 -10.14
C GLY A 29 -0.24 4.52 -9.59
N LEU A 30 0.32 3.41 -9.09
CA LEU A 30 -0.41 2.34 -8.40
C LEU A 30 0.28 2.03 -7.08
N VAL A 31 -0.48 1.52 -6.13
CA VAL A 31 0.02 1.04 -4.83
C VAL A 31 -0.64 -0.29 -4.50
N THR A 32 0.14 -1.23 -3.98
CA THR A 32 -0.37 -2.51 -3.52
C THR A 32 -0.47 -2.55 -1.99
N LEU A 33 -1.22 -3.52 -1.49
CA LEU A 33 -1.29 -3.79 -0.06
C LEU A 33 0.08 -4.20 0.51
N GLU A 34 0.87 -4.93 -0.28
CA GLU A 34 2.20 -5.44 0.10
C GLU A 34 3.17 -4.27 0.31
N ASP A 35 3.25 -3.33 -0.64
CA ASP A 35 4.09 -2.13 -0.54
C ASP A 35 3.76 -1.30 0.72
N LEU A 36 2.47 -1.19 1.06
CA LEU A 36 2.03 -0.44 2.25
C LEU A 36 2.39 -1.14 3.56
N VAL A 37 2.44 -2.47 3.57
CA VAL A 37 2.87 -3.25 4.73
C VAL A 37 4.37 -3.10 4.90
N GLU A 38 5.14 -3.25 3.83
CA GLU A 38 6.61 -3.08 3.82
C GLU A 38 7.03 -1.68 4.29
N GLU A 39 6.37 -0.62 3.83
CA GLU A 39 6.74 0.74 4.27
C GLU A 39 6.53 0.96 5.78
N ILE A 40 5.42 0.43 6.32
CA ILE A 40 5.06 0.64 7.73
C ILE A 40 5.87 -0.26 8.67
N VAL A 41 6.12 -1.50 8.25
CA VAL A 41 6.75 -2.53 9.09
C VAL A 41 8.26 -2.59 8.86
N GLY A 42 8.74 -2.17 7.69
CA GLY A 42 10.10 -2.40 7.19
C GLY A 42 10.22 -3.74 6.47
N ASP A 43 11.45 -4.11 6.10
CA ASP A 43 11.78 -5.44 5.60
C ASP A 43 11.30 -6.47 6.64
N ILE A 44 10.23 -7.19 6.31
CA ILE A 44 9.85 -8.37 7.06
C ILE A 44 10.82 -9.43 6.57
N ASP A 45 11.78 -9.84 7.42
CA ASP A 45 12.62 -11.01 7.15
C ASP A 45 11.70 -12.16 6.74
N ASP A 46 11.67 -12.51 5.45
CA ASP A 46 10.95 -13.67 4.97
C ASP A 46 11.65 -14.89 5.56
N GLU A 47 10.91 -15.79 6.22
CA GLU A 47 11.47 -17.04 6.74
C GLU A 47 12.00 -17.97 5.63
N HIS A 48 11.86 -17.55 4.37
CA HIS A 48 12.36 -18.21 3.17
C HIS A 48 13.54 -17.51 2.49
N ASP A 49 13.95 -16.32 2.93
CA ASP A 49 15.14 -15.63 2.43
C ASP A 49 16.27 -15.74 3.45
N GLU A 50 17.34 -16.45 3.08
CA GLU A 50 18.59 -16.62 3.86
C GLU A 50 19.48 -15.37 3.81
#